data_AF-A0A6G0VQY9-F1
#
_entry.id   AF-A0A6G0VQY9-F1
#
_cell.length_a   1.000
_cell.length_b   1.000
_cell.length_c   1.000
_cell.angle_alpha   90.00
_cell.angle_beta   90.00
_cell.angle_gamma   90.00
#
_symmetry.space_group_name_H-M   'P 1'
#
loop_
_entity.id
_entity.type
_entity.pdbx_description
1 polymer ?
#
loop_
_entity_poly.entity_id
_entity_poly.type
_entity_poly.pdbx_seq_one_letter_code
_entity_poly.pdbx_strand_id
1 'polypeptide(L)'
;DDKTREVWNKSIPRGDRKLTKKDHVCSLHFDPDSIIKYDEFKLSDGVIEKIQRTTPILKSEAIPTIFPGLPKYLTKSLAKRPAPKLRSQNSEKNEKKTINNDTPPKDLVVFDKC
;
A
#
# COMPACT_ATOMS: atom_id res chain seq x y z
N ASP A 1 -22.83 -5.72 -7.17
CA ASP A 1 -22.98 -5.33 -5.75
C ASP A 1 -22.31 -3.99 -5.46
N ASP A 2 -22.73 -3.31 -4.39
CA ASP A 2 -22.10 -2.05 -4.01
C ASP A 2 -20.66 -2.25 -3.50
N LYS A 3 -20.37 -3.40 -2.85
CA LYS A 3 -19.01 -3.78 -2.43
C LYS A 3 -18.06 -3.97 -3.61
N THR A 4 -18.48 -4.72 -4.64
CA THR A 4 -17.65 -4.94 -5.84
C THR A 4 -17.36 -3.62 -6.56
N ARG A 5 -18.35 -2.73 -6.63
CA ARG A 5 -18.17 -1.38 -7.22
C ARG A 5 -17.18 -0.52 -6.43
N GLU A 6 -17.13 -0.66 -5.11
CA GLU A 6 -16.13 0.05 -4.29
C GLU A 6 -14.70 -0.45 -4.57
N VAL A 7 -14.54 -1.78 -4.72
CA VAL A 7 -13.25 -2.37 -5.13
C VAL A 7 -12.86 -1.86 -6.51
N TRP A 8 -13.80 -1.85 -7.46
CA TRP A 8 -13.54 -1.36 -8.83
C TRP A 8 -13.16 0.12 -8.84
N ASN A 9 -13.82 0.96 -8.03
CA ASN A 9 -13.44 2.37 -7.89
C ASN A 9 -11.99 2.57 -7.41
N LYS A 10 -11.45 1.64 -6.62
CA LYS A 10 -10.07 1.71 -6.13
C LYS A 10 -9.07 1.16 -7.15
N SER A 11 -9.46 0.16 -7.94
CA SER A 11 -8.59 -0.48 -8.94
C SER A 11 -8.51 0.30 -10.25
N ILE A 12 -9.60 0.94 -10.69
CA ILE A 12 -9.57 1.69 -11.94
C ILE A 12 -8.84 3.02 -11.71
N PRO A 13 -7.73 3.29 -12.42
CA PRO A 13 -6.88 4.45 -12.19
C PRO A 13 -7.46 5.71 -12.82
N ARG A 14 -8.56 6.21 -12.26
CA ARG A 14 -9.30 7.39 -12.72
C ARG A 14 -9.69 8.27 -11.53
N GLY A 15 -9.53 9.58 -11.68
CA GLY A 15 -9.74 10.57 -10.63
C GLY A 15 -10.91 11.53 -10.88
N ASP A 16 -11.56 11.43 -12.04
CA ASP A 16 -12.62 12.33 -12.48
C ASP A 16 -13.91 12.13 -11.69
N ARG A 17 -14.39 10.88 -11.56
CA ARG A 17 -15.63 10.54 -10.86
C ARG A 17 -15.67 9.09 -10.40
N LYS A 18 -16.56 8.81 -9.44
CA LYS A 18 -16.88 7.45 -9.00
C LYS A 18 -17.78 6.71 -9.99
N LEU A 19 -17.65 5.39 -10.02
CA LEU A 19 -18.54 4.46 -10.71
C LEU A 19 -19.93 4.46 -10.07
N THR A 20 -20.93 4.53 -10.93
CA THR A 20 -22.35 4.41 -10.64
C THR A 20 -22.90 3.07 -11.15
N LYS A 21 -24.17 2.77 -10.86
CA LYS A 21 -24.83 1.54 -11.34
C LYS A 21 -25.02 1.48 -12.87
N LYS A 22 -24.91 2.63 -13.55
CA LYS A 22 -25.06 2.76 -15.01
C LYS A 22 -23.74 2.58 -15.75
N ASP A 23 -22.62 2.55 -15.02
CA ASP A 23 -21.30 2.41 -15.62
C ASP A 23 -20.97 0.94 -15.84
N HIS A 24 -20.35 0.66 -16.99
CA HIS A 24 -19.90 -0.67 -17.36
C HIS A 24 -18.40 -0.65 -17.63
N VAL A 25 -17.74 -1.79 -17.41
CA VAL A 25 -16.32 -1.98 -17.70
C VAL A 25 -16.21 -3.10 -18.73
N CYS A 26 -15.51 -2.82 -19.84
CA CYS A 26 -15.33 -3.81 -20.90
C CYS A 26 -14.54 -5.04 -20.40
N SER A 27 -14.85 -6.21 -20.94
CA SER A 27 -14.18 -7.48 -20.62
C SER A 27 -12.66 -7.45 -20.81
N LEU A 28 -12.17 -6.59 -21.71
CA LEU A 28 -10.75 -6.36 -22.00
C LEU A 28 -9.93 -5.90 -20.78
N HIS A 29 -10.59 -5.33 -19.77
CA HIS A 29 -9.92 -4.85 -18.55
C HIS A 29 -9.80 -5.92 -17.47
N PHE A 30 -10.37 -7.10 -17.69
CA PHE A 30 -10.37 -8.21 -16.76
C PHE A 30 -9.44 -9.32 -17.25
N ASP A 31 -8.95 -10.12 -16.31
CA ASP A 31 -8.24 -11.36 -16.62
C ASP A 31 -9.18 -12.28 -17.44
N PRO A 32 -8.75 -12.86 -18.58
CA PRO A 32 -9.55 -13.80 -19.34
C PRO A 32 -10.09 -14.96 -18.49
N ASP A 33 -9.36 -15.40 -17.47
CA ASP A 33 -9.76 -16.50 -16.57
C ASP A 33 -10.87 -16.08 -15.61
N SER A 34 -11.08 -14.78 -15.43
CA SER A 34 -12.18 -14.24 -14.63
C SER A 34 -13.50 -14.14 -15.40
N ILE A 35 -13.49 -14.42 -16.71
CA ILE A 35 -14.65 -14.38 -17.59
C ILE A 35 -15.15 -15.81 -17.82
N ILE A 36 -16.38 -16.08 -17.36
CA ILE A 36 -17.05 -17.36 -17.55
C ILE A 36 -17.72 -17.35 -18.92
N LYS A 37 -17.14 -18.10 -19.85
CA LYS A 37 -17.65 -18.29 -21.23
C LYS A 37 -18.42 -19.58 -21.42
N TYR A 38 -18.23 -20.54 -20.52
CA TYR A 38 -18.83 -21.88 -20.60
C TYR A 38 -19.46 -22.23 -19.26
N ASP A 39 -20.61 -22.88 -19.31
CA ASP A 39 -21.22 -23.54 -18.16
C ASP A 39 -20.79 -25.01 -18.16
N GLU A 40 -20.38 -25.50 -16.99
CA GLU A 40 -19.88 -26.87 -16.83
C GLU A 40 -20.92 -27.71 -16.08
N PHE A 41 -21.31 -28.83 -16.67
CA PHE A 41 -22.28 -29.77 -16.10
C PHE A 41 -21.62 -31.13 -15.93
N LYS A 42 -21.80 -31.73 -14.75
CA LYS A 42 -21.32 -33.09 -14.48
C LYS A 42 -22.45 -34.07 -14.76
N LEU A 43 -22.24 -34.95 -15.74
CA LEU A 43 -23.17 -36.02 -16.08
C LEU A 43 -23.09 -37.16 -15.06
N SER A 44 -24.08 -38.05 -15.10
CA SER A 44 -24.14 -39.29 -14.28
C SER A 44 -22.87 -40.12 -14.41
N ASP A 45 -22.27 -40.11 -15.60
CA ASP A 45 -21.14 -40.96 -15.97
C ASP A 45 -19.79 -40.33 -15.56
N GLY A 46 -19.83 -39.17 -14.88
CA GLY A 46 -18.65 -38.44 -14.41
C GLY A 46 -18.00 -37.53 -15.45
N VAL A 47 -18.47 -37.55 -16.70
CA VAL A 47 -18.04 -36.64 -17.77
C VAL A 47 -18.49 -35.21 -17.47
N ILE A 48 -17.61 -34.24 -17.72
CA ILE A 48 -17.93 -32.81 -17.64
C ILE A 48 -18.22 -32.31 -19.05
N GLU A 49 -19.46 -31.93 -19.31
CA GLU A 49 -19.84 -31.24 -20.53
C GLU A 49 -19.76 -29.73 -20.34
N LYS A 50 -19.28 -29.03 -21.39
CA LYS A 50 -19.17 -27.58 -21.41
C LYS A 50 -20.11 -27.01 -22.46
N ILE A 51 -21.04 -26.16 -22.02
CA ILE A 51 -21.97 -25.46 -22.92
C ILE A 51 -21.51 -24.01 -23.04
N GLN A 52 -21.29 -23.54 -24.27
CA GLN A 52 -20.89 -22.16 -24.51
C GLN A 52 -22.06 -21.22 -24.18
N ARG A 53 -21.78 -20.20 -23.38
CA ARG A 53 -22.76 -19.16 -23.03
C ARG A 53 -22.93 -18.20 -24.20
N THR A 54 -24.16 -17.82 -24.50
CA THR A 54 -24.48 -16.74 -25.44
C THR A 54 -23.92 -15.40 -24.95
N THR A 55 -24.03 -15.15 -23.64
CA THR A 55 -23.49 -13.96 -22.97
C THR A 55 -22.48 -14.39 -21.92
N PRO A 56 -21.18 -14.10 -22.12
CA PRO A 56 -20.17 -14.31 -21.09
C PRO A 56 -20.51 -13.50 -19.85
N ILE A 57 -20.29 -14.09 -18.68
CA ILE A 57 -20.47 -13.41 -17.40
C ILE A 57 -19.12 -13.28 -16.70
N LEU A 58 -19.06 -12.35 -15.76
CA LEU A 58 -17.87 -12.14 -14.95
C LEU A 58 -18.00 -12.93 -13.65
N LYS A 59 -16.90 -13.51 -13.15
CA LYS A 59 -16.84 -14.07 -11.79
C LYS A 59 -17.20 -12.98 -10.76
N SER A 60 -17.83 -13.38 -9.67
CA SER A 60 -18.27 -12.49 -8.58
C SER A 60 -17.14 -11.64 -8.00
N GLU A 61 -15.94 -12.19 -7.92
CA GLU A 61 -14.76 -11.56 -7.33
C GLU A 61 -13.79 -10.96 -8.36
N ALA A 62 -14.19 -10.85 -9.62
CA ALA A 62 -13.32 -10.32 -10.66
C ALA A 62 -13.02 -8.83 -10.43
N ILE A 63 -11.74 -8.48 -10.55
CA ILE A 63 -11.23 -7.12 -10.39
C ILE A 63 -10.62 -6.69 -11.73
N PRO A 64 -10.93 -5.48 -12.24
CA PRO A 64 -10.30 -4.98 -13.45
C PRO A 64 -8.86 -4.58 -13.13
N THR A 65 -7.90 -5.21 -13.81
CA THR A 65 -6.46 -5.04 -13.57
C THR A 65 -5.71 -4.58 -14.82
N ILE A 66 -6.30 -4.74 -16.01
CA ILE A 66 -5.63 -4.48 -17.28
C ILE A 66 -5.97 -3.07 -17.77
N PHE A 67 -5.03 -2.14 -17.63
CA PHE A 67 -5.14 -0.76 -18.10
C PHE A 67 -3.85 -0.35 -18.84
N PRO A 68 -3.76 -0.58 -20.17
CA PRO A 68 -2.58 -0.21 -20.93
C PRO A 68 -2.44 1.31 -21.04
N GLY A 69 -1.20 1.80 -21.23
CA GLY A 69 -0.95 3.22 -21.49
C GLY A 69 -1.09 4.14 -20.28
N LEU A 70 -0.97 3.61 -19.07
CA LEU A 70 -1.01 4.44 -17.86
C LEU A 70 0.19 5.40 -17.80
N PRO A 71 -0.04 6.68 -17.46
CA PRO A 71 1.03 7.60 -17.12
C PRO A 71 1.94 7.03 -16.02
N LYS A 72 3.26 7.25 -16.15
CA LYS A 72 4.27 6.75 -15.19
C LYS A 72 3.99 7.16 -13.74
N TYR A 73 3.33 8.29 -13.53
CA TYR A 73 2.97 8.75 -12.18
C TYR A 73 1.80 7.97 -11.55
N LEU A 74 0.96 7.28 -12.35
CA LEU A 74 -0.13 6.42 -11.87
C LEU A 74 0.32 4.97 -11.65
N THR A 75 1.39 4.54 -12.31
CA THR A 75 1.98 3.21 -12.06
C THR A 75 2.70 3.22 -10.72
N LYS A 76 2.14 2.53 -9.71
CA LYS A 76 2.82 2.33 -8.42
C LYS A 76 3.97 1.34 -8.62
N SER A 77 5.18 1.83 -8.89
CA SER A 77 6.36 0.97 -8.79
C SER A 77 6.51 0.54 -7.34
N LEU A 78 6.68 -0.76 -7.09
CA LEU A 78 7.02 -1.30 -5.77
C LEU A 78 8.48 -0.94 -5.41
N ALA A 79 8.77 0.35 -5.30
CA ALA A 79 10.04 0.81 -4.79
C ALA A 79 10.12 0.35 -3.32
N LYS A 80 11.01 -0.59 -3.05
CA LYS A 80 11.22 -1.10 -1.70
C LYS A 80 11.80 0.04 -0.86
N ARG A 81 11.01 0.59 0.06
CA ARG A 81 11.46 1.63 0.97
C ARG A 81 12.68 1.08 1.76
N PRO A 82 13.80 1.81 1.86
CA PRO A 82 14.91 1.38 2.69
C PRO A 82 14.47 1.27 4.16
N ALA A 83 15.12 0.38 4.91
CA ALA A 83 14.83 0.20 6.32
C ALA A 83 15.04 1.54 7.10
N PRO A 84 14.24 1.80 8.14
CA PRO A 84 14.46 2.97 9.00
C PRO A 84 15.88 2.97 9.58
N LYS A 85 16.52 4.13 9.62
CA LYS A 85 17.80 4.27 10.35
C LYS A 85 17.54 4.08 11.85
N LEU A 86 18.39 3.30 12.52
CA LEU A 86 18.40 3.21 13.99
C LEU A 86 18.68 4.60 14.58
N ARG A 87 17.86 5.00 15.55
CA ARG A 87 18.05 6.22 16.32
C ARG A 87 19.20 6.00 17.29
N SER A 88 20.31 6.74 17.14
CA SER A 88 21.43 6.66 18.08
C SER A 88 20.98 7.16 19.46
N GLN A 89 20.95 6.28 20.45
CA GLN A 89 20.86 6.67 21.86
C GLN A 89 22.25 7.18 22.26
N ASN A 90 22.36 8.48 22.52
CA ASN A 90 23.60 9.07 23.02
C ASN A 90 23.80 8.61 24.47
N SER A 91 24.71 7.66 24.71
CA SER A 91 25.11 7.22 26.05
C SER A 91 26.62 7.38 26.25
N GLU A 92 27.03 8.59 26.61
CA GLU A 92 28.35 8.87 27.18
C GLU A 92 28.12 9.34 28.63
N LYS A 93 28.13 8.39 29.57
CA LYS A 93 29.27 7.97 30.40
C LYS A 93 29.63 9.01 31.47
N ASN A 94 29.05 8.80 32.65
CA ASN A 94 29.53 9.29 33.93
C ASN A 94 30.94 8.73 34.21
N GLU A 95 31.94 9.59 34.40
CA GLU A 95 33.11 9.28 35.22
C GLU A 95 33.12 10.21 36.44
N LYS A 96 33.02 9.58 37.62
CA LYS A 96 33.09 10.19 38.93
C LYS A 96 34.54 10.57 39.23
N LYS A 97 34.80 11.81 39.63
CA LYS A 97 35.90 12.12 40.57
C LYS A 97 35.36 12.96 41.71
N THR A 98 35.10 12.25 42.81
CA THR A 98 35.05 12.78 44.17
C THR A 98 36.41 13.39 44.51
N ILE A 99 36.43 14.62 45.04
CA ILE A 99 37.11 15.04 46.27
C ILE A 99 36.43 16.36 46.67
N ASN A 100 35.62 16.31 47.73
CA ASN A 100 35.28 17.47 48.54
C ASN A 100 36.43 17.66 49.53
N ASN A 101 36.79 18.91 49.84
CA ASN A 101 37.19 19.37 51.18
C ASN A 101 37.13 20.91 51.22
N ASP A 102 36.18 21.40 52.02
CA ASP A 102 36.17 22.56 52.92
C ASP A 102 36.81 23.93 52.54
N THR A 103 35.97 24.95 52.68
CA THR A 103 36.13 26.40 52.40
C THR A 103 36.66 27.17 53.64
N PRO A 104 36.83 28.51 53.60
CA PRO A 104 37.92 29.40 53.15
C PRO A 104 38.59 30.13 54.37
N PRO A 105 39.43 31.21 54.30
CA PRO A 105 39.04 32.56 53.82
C PRO A 105 40.14 33.47 53.19
N LYS A 106 39.68 34.37 52.29
CA LYS A 106 40.00 35.81 52.12
C LYS A 106 41.46 36.26 51.89
N ASP A 107 41.71 36.96 50.77
CA ASP A 107 41.91 38.42 50.77
C ASP A 107 42.06 39.00 49.34
N LEU A 108 41.38 40.14 49.11
CA LEU A 108 41.72 41.36 48.33
C LEU A 108 42.64 41.19 47.09
N VAL A 109 42.38 41.72 45.88
CA VAL A 109 42.10 43.12 45.43
C VAL A 109 41.74 43.03 43.92
N VAL A 110 40.62 43.62 43.42
CA VAL A 110 40.48 44.92 42.72
C VAL A 110 41.13 45.02 41.31
N PHE A 111 40.27 45.27 40.30
CA PHE A 111 40.45 45.94 38.98
C PHE A 111 41.46 45.29 37.99
N ASP A 112 41.27 45.27 36.66
CA ASP A 112 40.63 46.26 35.80
C ASP A 112 40.18 45.66 34.45
N LYS A 113 39.26 46.37 33.79
CA LYS A 113 38.79 46.14 32.43
C LYS A 113 39.85 46.55 31.40
N CYS A 114 39.89 45.83 30.28
CA CYS A 114 39.99 46.43 28.95
C CYS A 114 38.90 45.83 28.06
#